data_AF-A0A5M3W855-F1
#
_entry.id   AF-A0A5M3W855-F1
#
_cell.length_a   1.000
_cell.length_b   1.000
_cell.length_c   1.000
_cell.angle_alpha   90.00
_cell.angle_beta   90.00
_cell.angle_gamma   90.00
#
_symmetry.space_group_name_H-M   'P 1'
#
loop_
_entity.id
_entity.type
_entity.pdbx_description
1 polymer ?
#
loop_
_entity_poly.entity_id
_entity_poly.type
_entity_poly.pdbx_seq_one_letter_code
_entity_poly.pdbx_strand_id
1 'polypeptide(L)'
;MFIPANGADIIAHHDLAPWNLVADGDHGWVFIDWDGAGPGTRLWDVAYALHGFVPLSAHPTWRRTDAAIRLRIFADAYGLDEAQRHQLVPLLSRRTRATHDFLRTQAIDGVQPWARLWDEGHGDAWLSDAEYIEQYEQLWVGALVS
;
A
#
# COMPACT_ATOMS: atom_id res chain seq x y z
N MET A 1 -7.02 -10.11 -0.07
CA MET A 1 -6.45 -10.09 -1.45
C MET A 1 -5.01 -10.61 -1.42
N PHE A 2 -4.58 -11.53 -2.30
CA PHE A 2 -3.19 -12.01 -2.34
C PHE A 2 -2.48 -11.55 -3.62
N ILE A 3 -1.37 -10.82 -3.49
CA ILE A 3 -0.55 -10.35 -4.61
C ILE A 3 0.91 -10.71 -4.31
N PRO A 4 1.51 -11.68 -5.02
CA PRO A 4 2.81 -12.20 -4.67
C PRO A 4 3.91 -11.14 -4.80
N ALA A 5 4.82 -11.10 -3.82
CA ALA A 5 6.05 -10.34 -3.89
C ALA A 5 7.13 -11.13 -4.66
N ASN A 6 8.20 -10.44 -5.10
CA ASN A 6 9.41 -11.13 -5.55
C ASN A 6 10.23 -11.58 -4.32
N GLY A 7 9.98 -12.81 -3.87
CA GLY A 7 10.57 -13.39 -2.67
C GLY A 7 9.55 -13.63 -1.55
N ALA A 8 9.95 -14.39 -0.54
CA ALA A 8 9.14 -14.70 0.63
C ALA A 8 10.02 -14.85 1.87
N ASP A 9 10.01 -13.85 2.75
CA ASP A 9 10.72 -13.88 4.04
C ASP A 9 9.78 -13.98 5.24
N ILE A 10 8.47 -13.71 5.04
CA ILE A 10 7.42 -13.82 6.06
C ILE A 10 6.12 -14.38 5.47
N ILE A 11 5.18 -14.72 6.34
CA ILE A 11 3.76 -14.75 6.00
C ILE A 11 3.22 -13.32 6.15
N ALA A 12 3.05 -12.64 5.02
CA ALA A 12 2.50 -11.29 4.95
C ALA A 12 0.96 -11.35 4.90
N HIS A 13 0.31 -10.26 5.28
CA HIS A 13 -1.15 -10.16 5.23
C HIS A 13 -1.65 -9.79 3.84
N HIS A 14 -0.87 -9.02 3.07
CA HIS A 14 -1.16 -8.50 1.72
C HIS A 14 -2.27 -7.44 1.64
N ASP A 15 -2.92 -7.15 2.77
CA ASP A 15 -4.08 -6.25 2.90
C ASP A 15 -4.06 -5.47 4.24
N LEU A 16 -2.86 -5.10 4.73
CA LEU A 16 -2.71 -4.27 5.92
C LEU A 16 -3.13 -2.83 5.65
N ALA A 17 -4.39 -2.51 5.89
CA ALA A 17 -4.94 -1.19 5.60
C ALA A 17 -5.90 -0.71 6.71
N PRO A 18 -6.25 0.60 6.74
CA PRO A 18 -7.10 1.16 7.79
C PRO A 18 -8.46 0.45 7.94
N TRP A 19 -9.05 -0.06 6.86
CA TRP A 19 -10.33 -0.78 6.90
C TRP A 19 -10.24 -2.16 7.56
N ASN A 20 -9.04 -2.72 7.67
CA ASN A 20 -8.76 -4.00 8.33
C ASN A 20 -8.16 -3.82 9.73
N LEU A 21 -8.01 -2.58 10.22
CA LEU A 21 -7.53 -2.29 11.57
C LEU A 21 -8.70 -1.98 12.51
N VAL A 22 -8.83 -2.78 13.57
CA VAL A 22 -9.72 -2.49 14.69
C VAL A 22 -8.88 -1.87 15.80
N ALA A 23 -9.19 -0.63 16.17
CA ALA A 23 -8.54 0.07 17.26
C ALA A 23 -9.59 0.42 18.33
N ASP A 24 -9.34 0.02 19.57
CA ASP A 24 -10.18 0.37 20.72
C ASP A 24 -9.34 1.12 21.75
N GLY A 25 -9.16 2.44 21.54
CA GLY A 25 -8.49 3.35 22.48
C GLY A 25 -7.28 2.72 23.18
N ASP A 26 -7.42 2.55 24.50
CA ASP A 26 -6.39 1.97 25.38
C ASP A 26 -6.42 0.43 25.45
N HIS A 27 -7.45 -0.21 24.88
CA HIS A 27 -7.66 -1.67 24.90
C HIS A 27 -6.89 -2.42 23.80
N GLY A 28 -6.23 -1.70 22.89
CA GLY A 28 -5.31 -2.29 21.91
C GLY A 28 -5.84 -2.30 20.48
N TRP A 29 -4.98 -2.76 19.58
CA TRP A 29 -5.09 -2.63 18.14
C TRP A 29 -4.93 -4.02 17.52
N VAL A 30 -5.84 -4.41 16.62
CA VAL A 30 -5.86 -5.75 16.01
C VAL A 30 -6.16 -5.64 14.52
N PHE A 31 -5.40 -6.38 13.70
CA PHE A 31 -5.73 -6.58 12.29
C PHE A 31 -6.65 -7.79 12.09
N ILE A 32 -7.64 -7.62 11.23
CA ILE A 32 -8.59 -8.64 10.78
C ILE A 32 -8.43 -8.93 9.28
N ASP A 33 -9.20 -9.87 8.74
CA ASP A 33 -9.18 -10.26 7.31
C ASP A 33 -7.87 -10.95 6.85
N TRP A 34 -7.54 -12.05 7.53
CA TRP A 34 -6.35 -12.86 7.25
C TRP A 34 -6.52 -13.84 6.08
N ASP A 35 -7.65 -13.81 5.35
CA ASP A 35 -7.93 -14.77 4.26
C ASP A 35 -6.94 -14.65 3.09
N GLY A 36 -6.32 -13.47 2.93
CA GLY A 36 -5.26 -13.21 1.95
C GLY A 36 -3.84 -13.49 2.44
N ALA A 37 -3.67 -13.91 3.70
CA ALA A 37 -2.35 -14.06 4.28
C ALA A 37 -1.57 -15.18 3.60
N GLY A 38 -0.30 -14.92 3.29
CA GLY A 38 0.52 -15.86 2.54
C GLY A 38 1.97 -15.39 2.38
N PRO A 39 2.82 -16.21 1.72
CA PRO A 39 4.22 -15.87 1.50
C PRO A 39 4.40 -14.48 0.87
N GLY A 40 5.27 -13.65 1.43
CA GLY A 40 5.54 -12.31 0.93
C GLY A 40 6.78 -11.70 1.59
N THR A 41 7.06 -10.44 1.27
CA THR A 41 8.16 -9.71 1.90
C THR A 41 7.66 -8.63 2.85
N ARG A 42 8.41 -8.36 3.92
CA ARG A 42 8.09 -7.29 4.87
C ARG A 42 7.84 -5.94 4.18
N LEU A 43 8.70 -5.54 3.24
CA LEU A 43 8.59 -4.25 2.56
C LEU A 43 7.41 -4.19 1.56
N TRP A 44 6.97 -5.33 1.03
CA TRP A 44 5.79 -5.39 0.15
C TRP A 44 4.50 -5.08 0.92
N ASP A 45 4.36 -5.63 2.13
CA ASP A 45 3.21 -5.38 3.00
C ASP A 45 3.24 -3.94 3.55
N VAL A 46 4.43 -3.43 3.91
CA VAL A 46 4.63 -2.02 4.31
C VAL A 46 4.28 -1.05 3.20
N ALA A 47 4.66 -1.32 1.95
CA ALA A 47 4.33 -0.47 0.82
C ALA A 47 2.80 -0.35 0.63
N TYR A 48 2.07 -1.44 0.83
CA TYR A 48 0.60 -1.44 0.80
C TYR A 48 0.01 -0.63 1.96
N ALA A 49 0.49 -0.88 3.18
CA ALA A 49 0.04 -0.15 4.36
C ALA A 49 0.28 1.36 4.23
N LEU A 50 1.41 1.78 3.68
CA LEU A 50 1.71 3.19 3.45
C LEU A 50 0.72 3.86 2.51
N HIS A 51 0.31 3.21 1.43
CA HIS A 51 -0.72 3.76 0.54
C HIS A 51 -2.03 4.02 1.29
N GLY A 52 -2.47 3.10 2.15
CA GLY A 52 -3.71 3.24 2.92
C GLY A 52 -3.62 4.21 4.11
N PHE A 53 -2.60 4.09 4.95
CA PHE A 53 -2.44 4.90 6.18
C PHE A 53 -1.85 6.29 5.93
N VAL A 54 -1.04 6.45 4.88
CA VAL A 54 -0.43 7.71 4.46
C VAL A 54 -0.94 8.01 3.05
N PRO A 55 -2.23 8.33 2.86
CA PRO A 55 -2.91 8.34 1.56
C PRO A 55 -2.06 8.96 0.46
N LEU A 56 -1.37 8.09 -0.30
CA LEU A 56 -0.44 8.45 -1.37
C LEU A 56 -1.24 8.69 -2.65
N SER A 57 -2.24 9.57 -2.55
CA SER A 57 -3.29 9.68 -3.55
C SER A 57 -3.10 10.84 -4.51
N ALA A 58 -3.35 10.56 -5.79
CA ALA A 58 -3.48 11.55 -6.84
C ALA A 58 -4.78 12.36 -6.73
N HIS A 59 -5.81 11.82 -6.06
CA HIS A 59 -7.12 12.45 -6.02
C HIS A 59 -7.11 13.73 -5.16
N PRO A 60 -7.56 14.90 -5.66
CA PRO A 60 -7.43 16.18 -4.95
C PRO A 60 -8.05 16.20 -3.54
N THR A 61 -9.16 15.48 -3.34
CA THR A 61 -9.83 15.39 -2.02
C THR A 61 -9.01 14.59 -0.99
N TRP A 62 -8.24 13.60 -1.44
CA TRP A 62 -7.52 12.68 -0.57
C TRP A 62 -6.02 12.98 -0.49
N ARG A 63 -5.50 13.74 -1.46
CA ARG A 63 -4.11 14.18 -1.49
C ARG A 63 -3.78 15.03 -0.26
N ARG A 64 -2.67 14.70 0.38
CA ARG A 64 -2.20 15.40 1.58
C ARG A 64 -0.90 16.15 1.36
N THR A 65 -0.80 17.35 1.92
CA THR A 65 0.44 18.14 1.91
C THR A 65 1.47 17.62 2.92
N ASP A 66 1.05 16.89 3.95
CA ASP A 66 1.90 16.30 4.98
C ASP A 66 2.26 14.82 4.70
N ALA A 67 1.97 14.29 3.50
CA ALA A 67 2.21 12.89 3.15
C ALA A 67 3.68 12.48 3.32
N ALA A 68 4.62 13.31 2.87
CA ALA A 68 6.06 13.06 3.02
C ALA A 68 6.49 12.93 4.50
N ILE A 69 5.95 13.79 5.38
CA ILE A 69 6.26 13.76 6.82
C ILE A 69 5.69 12.49 7.45
N ARG A 70 4.45 12.13 7.11
CA ARG A 70 3.80 10.92 7.62
C ARG A 70 4.49 9.64 7.13
N LEU A 71 4.96 9.63 5.90
CA LEU A 71 5.74 8.55 5.31
C LEU A 71 7.03 8.31 6.13
N ARG A 72 7.76 9.38 6.47
CA ARG A 72 8.93 9.31 7.34
C ARG A 72 8.57 8.77 8.73
N ILE A 73 7.55 9.32 9.38
CA ILE A 73 7.11 8.89 10.71
C ILE A 73 6.75 7.41 10.72
N PHE A 74 6.04 6.93 9.70
CA PHE A 74 5.71 5.51 9.57
C PHE A 74 6.98 4.66 9.44
N ALA A 75 7.90 5.04 8.54
CA ALA A 75 9.16 4.31 8.34
C ALA A 75 10.02 4.26 9.61
N ASP A 76 10.06 5.35 10.36
CA ASP A 76 10.75 5.43 11.67
C ASP A 76 10.08 4.52 12.70
N ALA A 77 8.75 4.60 12.84
CA ALA A 77 8.00 3.81 13.81
C ALA A 77 8.03 2.30 13.51
N TYR A 78 8.06 1.93 12.23
CA TYR A 78 8.22 0.54 11.79
C TYR A 78 9.66 0.03 11.99
N GLY A 79 10.63 0.93 12.19
CA GLY A 79 12.03 0.59 12.41
C GLY A 79 12.79 0.25 11.14
N LEU A 80 12.46 0.90 10.02
CA LEU A 80 13.19 0.71 8.76
C LEU A 80 14.57 1.38 8.82
N ASP A 81 15.61 0.64 8.45
CA ASP A 81 16.95 1.18 8.24
C ASP A 81 17.07 1.91 6.88
N GLU A 82 18.18 2.60 6.67
CA GLU A 82 18.43 3.38 5.44
C GLU A 82 18.37 2.51 4.17
N ALA A 83 18.95 1.30 4.19
CA ALA A 83 18.95 0.40 3.06
C ALA A 83 17.53 -0.07 2.70
N GLN A 84 16.72 -0.38 3.72
CA GLN A 84 15.31 -0.74 3.56
C GLN A 84 14.48 0.42 3.03
N ARG A 85 14.77 1.65 3.45
CA ARG A 85 14.09 2.86 2.94
C ARG A 85 14.39 3.11 1.47
N HIS A 86 15.65 2.92 1.05
CA HIS A 86 16.01 2.94 -0.37
C HIS A 86 15.27 1.87 -1.17
N GLN A 87 15.13 0.65 -0.62
CA GLN A 87 14.39 -0.43 -1.27
C GLN A 87 12.88 -0.16 -1.32
N LEU A 88 12.34 0.53 -0.31
CA LEU A 88 10.91 0.82 -0.20
C LEU A 88 10.40 1.81 -1.24
N VAL A 89 11.16 2.86 -1.56
CA VAL A 89 10.76 3.92 -2.51
C VAL A 89 10.16 3.34 -3.81
N PRO A 90 10.88 2.50 -4.59
CA PRO A 90 10.32 1.95 -5.83
C PRO A 90 9.18 0.94 -5.58
N LEU A 91 9.04 0.40 -4.36
CA LEU A 91 7.93 -0.50 -4.03
C LEU A 91 6.61 0.25 -3.80
N LEU A 92 6.64 1.52 -3.42
CA LEU A 92 5.42 2.31 -3.21
C LEU A 92 4.55 2.34 -4.48
N SER A 93 5.13 2.72 -5.63
CA SER A 93 4.38 2.74 -6.89
C SER A 93 4.10 1.34 -7.43
N ARG A 94 5.08 0.43 -7.36
CA ARG A 94 4.94 -0.94 -7.86
C ARG A 94 3.83 -1.72 -7.15
N ARG A 95 3.76 -1.61 -5.81
CA ARG A 95 2.71 -2.27 -5.02
C ARG A 95 1.33 -1.69 -5.34
N THR A 96 1.24 -0.38 -5.50
CA THR A 96 0.01 0.34 -5.85
C THR A 96 -0.47 -0.07 -7.26
N ARG A 97 0.44 -0.12 -8.24
CA ARG A 97 0.17 -0.60 -9.60
C ARG A 97 -0.25 -2.06 -9.63
N ALA A 98 0.38 -2.92 -8.83
CA ALA A 98 0.01 -4.32 -8.72
C ALA A 98 -1.43 -4.51 -8.19
N THR A 99 -1.93 -3.62 -7.34
CA THR A 99 -3.34 -3.63 -6.91
C THR A 99 -4.28 -3.31 -8.07
N HIS A 100 -3.95 -2.31 -8.91
CA HIS A 100 -4.69 -2.04 -10.14
C HIS A 100 -4.71 -3.28 -11.05
N ASP A 101 -3.54 -3.90 -11.28
CA ASP A 101 -3.43 -5.04 -12.19
C ASP A 101 -4.21 -6.26 -11.68
N PHE A 102 -4.21 -6.47 -10.36
CA PHE A 102 -5.05 -7.46 -9.70
C PHE A 102 -6.54 -7.18 -9.95
N LEU A 103 -7.04 -5.98 -9.65
CA LEU A 103 -8.45 -5.64 -9.87
C LEU A 103 -8.84 -5.80 -11.34
N ARG A 104 -7.98 -5.39 -12.27
CA ARG A 104 -8.19 -5.55 -13.70
C ARG A 104 -8.37 -7.01 -14.09
N THR A 105 -7.50 -7.87 -13.59
CA THR A 105 -7.51 -9.31 -13.88
C THR A 105 -8.79 -9.95 -13.33
N GLN A 106 -9.09 -9.69 -12.06
CA GLN A 106 -10.29 -10.22 -11.42
C GLN A 106 -11.58 -9.71 -12.09
N ALA A 107 -11.59 -8.48 -12.62
CA ALA A 107 -12.71 -7.92 -13.35
C ALA A 107 -12.91 -8.59 -14.72
N ILE A 108 -11.82 -8.83 -15.47
CA ILE A 108 -11.86 -9.60 -16.72
C ILE A 108 -12.44 -11.00 -16.49
N ASP A 109 -12.06 -11.62 -15.37
CA ASP A 109 -12.53 -12.96 -14.99
C ASP A 109 -13.91 -12.95 -14.32
N GLY A 110 -14.53 -11.78 -14.13
CA GLY A 110 -15.85 -11.62 -13.52
C GLY A 110 -15.93 -12.01 -12.04
N VAL A 111 -14.79 -12.05 -11.33
CA VAL A 111 -14.71 -12.49 -9.94
C VAL A 111 -15.18 -11.39 -9.00
N GLN A 112 -16.18 -11.70 -8.18
CA GLN A 112 -16.69 -10.80 -7.14
C GLN A 112 -15.89 -10.94 -5.83
N PRO A 113 -15.73 -9.85 -5.05
CA PRO A 113 -16.30 -8.51 -5.26
C PRO A 113 -15.46 -7.60 -6.19
N TRP A 114 -14.32 -8.07 -6.69
CA TRP A 114 -13.34 -7.23 -7.41
C TRP A 114 -13.87 -6.66 -8.73
N ALA A 115 -14.65 -7.43 -9.48
CA ALA A 115 -15.29 -6.96 -10.71
C ALA A 115 -16.20 -5.75 -10.45
N ARG A 116 -16.98 -5.77 -9.36
CA ARG A 116 -17.79 -4.62 -8.94
C ARG A 116 -16.91 -3.41 -8.61
N LEU A 117 -15.83 -3.59 -7.84
CA LEU A 117 -14.94 -2.49 -7.47
C LEU A 117 -14.27 -1.87 -8.70
N TRP A 118 -13.95 -2.68 -9.71
CA TRP A 118 -13.47 -2.20 -11.00
C TRP A 118 -14.52 -1.31 -11.69
N ASP A 119 -15.77 -1.76 -11.79
CA ASP A 119 -16.87 -0.99 -12.40
C ASP A 119 -17.19 0.31 -11.63
N GLU A 120 -16.94 0.33 -10.31
CA GLU A 120 -17.05 1.51 -9.45
C GLU A 120 -15.85 2.49 -9.59
N GLY A 121 -14.88 2.18 -10.45
CA GLY A 121 -13.74 3.05 -10.78
C GLY A 121 -12.53 2.91 -9.86
N HIS A 122 -12.49 1.88 -9.00
CA HIS A 122 -11.36 1.70 -8.08
C HIS A 122 -10.06 1.41 -8.83
N GLY A 123 -10.12 0.73 -9.98
CA GLY A 123 -8.95 0.50 -10.84
C GLY A 123 -8.27 1.79 -11.25
N ASP A 124 -9.03 2.75 -11.78
CA ASP A 124 -8.51 4.06 -12.21
C ASP A 124 -7.91 4.86 -11.06
N ALA A 125 -8.50 4.76 -9.86
CA ALA A 125 -7.95 5.38 -8.65
C ALA A 125 -6.57 4.78 -8.29
N TRP A 126 -6.45 3.45 -8.27
CA TRP A 126 -5.18 2.77 -8.02
C TRP A 126 -4.11 3.10 -9.07
N LEU A 127 -4.50 3.18 -10.34
CA LEU A 127 -3.59 3.54 -11.43
C LEU A 127 -3.08 4.98 -11.27
N SER A 128 -4.00 5.92 -11.02
CA SER A 128 -3.65 7.34 -10.83
C SER A 128 -2.73 7.54 -9.64
N ASP A 129 -2.98 6.83 -8.53
CA ASP A 129 -2.14 6.88 -7.34
C ASP A 129 -0.75 6.31 -7.63
N ALA A 130 -0.64 5.19 -8.37
CA ALA A 130 0.65 4.62 -8.75
C ALA A 130 1.48 5.59 -9.62
N GLU A 131 0.84 6.23 -10.60
CA GLU A 131 1.47 7.23 -11.47
C GLU A 131 1.88 8.49 -10.71
N TYR A 132 1.06 8.94 -9.75
CA TYR A 132 1.40 10.03 -8.85
C TYR A 132 2.63 9.68 -8.00
N ILE A 133 2.68 8.48 -7.42
CA ILE A 133 3.84 8.06 -6.63
C ILE A 133 5.10 8.04 -7.50
N GLU A 134 5.03 7.50 -8.71
CA GLU A 134 6.12 7.49 -9.70
C GLU A 134 6.56 8.91 -10.09
N GLN A 135 5.62 9.79 -10.41
CA GLN A 135 5.90 11.17 -10.82
C GLN A 135 6.64 11.95 -9.73
N TYR A 136 6.31 11.71 -8.46
CA TYR A 136 6.89 12.41 -7.31
C TYR A 136 7.96 11.57 -6.59
N GLU A 137 8.60 10.59 -7.25
CA GLU A 137 9.59 9.69 -6.64
C GLU A 137 10.67 10.43 -5.83
N GLN A 138 11.21 11.53 -6.38
CA GLN A 138 12.26 12.32 -5.71
C GLN A 138 11.79 12.93 -4.38
N LEU A 139 10.50 13.28 -4.27
CA LEU A 139 9.92 13.74 -3.00
C LEU A 139 9.95 12.61 -1.97
N TRP A 140 9.62 11.37 -2.37
CA TRP A 140 9.60 10.21 -1.48
C TRP A 140 11.02 9.76 -1.10
N VAL A 141 11.97 9.83 -2.02
CA VAL A 141 13.40 9.62 -1.72
C VAL A 141 13.87 10.62 -0.67
N GLY A 142 13.66 11.91 -0.90
CA GLY A 142 14.01 12.94 0.07
C GLY A 142 13.32 12.70 1.40
N ALA A 143 12.04 12.35 1.38
CA ALA A 143 11.29 12.07 2.59
C ALA A 143 11.77 10.84 3.35
N LEU A 144 12.32 9.81 2.70
CA LEU A 144 12.71 8.54 3.34
C LEU A 144 14.21 8.39 3.62
N VAL A 145 15.08 9.10 2.90
CA VAL A 145 16.54 8.94 3.00
C VAL A 145 17.23 10.13 3.67
N SER A 146 16.56 11.28 3.81
CA SER A 146 17.10 12.44 4.55
C SER A 146 17.33 12.18 6.04
#